data_AF-A0A2E7CFP7-F1
#
_entry.id   AF-A0A2E7CFP7-F1
#
_cell.length_a   1.000
_cell.length_b   1.000
_cell.length_c   1.000
_cell.angle_alpha   90.00
_cell.angle_beta   90.00
_cell.angle_gamma   90.00
#
_symmetry.space_group_name_H-M   'P 1'
#
loop_
_entity.id
_entity.type
_entity.pdbx_description
1 polymer ?
#
loop_
_entity_poly.entity_id
_entity_poly.type
_entity_poly.pdbx_seq_one_letter_code
_entity_poly.pdbx_strand_id
1 'polypeptide(L)' 'MMHMQNEQENNLPTYTVTVADPTGDTNVQMTRPEIVATAAESKSWVFVDDRLVDTSALTDAQLNAADAIRLMPGLVGGQ' A
#
# COMPACT_ATOMS: atom_id res chain seq x y z
N MET A 1 -32.67 6.45 1.36
CA MET A 1 -32.05 5.11 1.36
C MET A 1 -30.55 5.34 1.42
N MET A 2 -29.95 5.30 2.62
CA MET A 2 -28.50 5.34 2.78
C MET A 2 -28.05 3.89 2.91
N HIS A 3 -27.40 3.37 1.87
CA HIS A 3 -26.89 2.02 1.87
C HIS A 3 -25.82 1.89 2.97
N MET A 4 -26.09 0.97 3.90
CA MET A 4 -25.19 0.51 4.95
C MET A 4 -24.03 -0.25 4.29
N GLN A 5 -22.99 0.48 3.89
CA GLN A 5 -21.69 -0.08 3.50
C GLN A 5 -20.66 0.63 4.38
N ASN A 6 -20.46 0.22 5.64
CA ASN A 6 -19.36 0.75 6.48
C ASN A 6 -19.11 -0.06 7.77
N GLU A 7 -19.36 -1.37 7.78
CA GLU A 7 -19.14 -2.17 9.01
C GLU A 7 -18.29 -3.43 8.80
N GLN A 8 -17.89 -3.75 7.56
CA GLN A 8 -16.89 -4.81 7.31
C GLN A 8 -15.49 -4.27 6.97
N GLU A 9 -15.34 -2.97 6.73
CA GLU A 9 -14.04 -2.31 6.51
C GLU A 9 -13.32 -2.00 7.84
N ASN A 10 -14.06 -1.84 8.93
CA ASN A 10 -13.55 -1.39 10.24
C ASN A 10 -12.75 -2.44 11.05
N ASN A 11 -12.52 -3.64 10.52
CA ASN A 11 -11.80 -4.70 11.24
C ASN A 11 -10.68 -5.34 10.43
N LEU A 12 -10.29 -4.72 9.31
CA LEU A 12 -9.10 -5.15 8.57
C LEU A 12 -7.84 -4.66 9.30
N PRO A 13 -6.77 -5.47 9.34
CA PRO A 13 -5.49 -5.00 9.87
C PRO A 13 -5.00 -3.82 9.04
N THR A 14 -4.51 -2.79 9.73
CA THR A 14 -3.84 -1.65 9.13
C THR A 14 -2.34 -1.81 9.25
N TYR A 15 -1.64 -1.38 8.22
CA TYR A 15 -0.19 -1.44 8.14
C TYR A 15 0.37 -0.02 7.97
N THR A 16 1.54 0.22 8.56
CA THR A 16 2.28 1.47 8.32
C THR A 16 2.96 1.38 6.97
N VAL A 17 2.60 2.27 6.05
CA VAL A 17 3.11 2.31 4.69
C VAL A 17 3.82 3.62 4.46
N THR A 18 5.08 3.56 4.04
CA THR A 18 5.81 4.74 3.59
C THR A 18 5.48 5.00 2.12
N VAL A 19 4.82 6.11 1.83
CA VAL A 19 4.56 6.59 0.47
C VAL A 19 5.65 7.58 0.11
N ALA A 20 6.48 7.22 -0.86
CA ALA A 20 7.52 8.09 -1.37
C ALA A 20 6.91 9.14 -2.31
N ASP A 21 7.19 10.40 -2.06
CA ASP A 21 6.76 11.54 -2.87
C ASP A 21 7.98 12.43 -3.19
N PRO A 22 8.01 13.12 -4.36
CA PRO A 22 9.09 14.05 -4.69
C PRO A 22 9.35 15.14 -3.64
N THR A 23 8.37 15.47 -2.80
CA THR A 23 8.48 16.44 -1.70
C THR A 23 8.98 15.84 -0.38
N GLY A 24 9.06 14.50 -0.29
CA GLY A 24 9.50 13.76 0.88
C GLY A 24 8.58 12.58 1.20
N ASP A 25 9.12 11.58 1.91
CA ASP A 25 8.37 10.38 2.28
C ASP A 25 7.33 10.68 3.37
N THR A 26 6.15 10.08 3.24
CA THR A 26 5.06 10.17 4.23
C THR A 26 4.67 8.79 4.72
N ASN A 27 4.36 8.65 6.01
CA ASN A 27 3.86 7.39 6.58
C ASN A 27 2.35 7.46 6.75
N VAL A 28 1.65 6.46 6.23
CA VAL A 28 0.17 6.39 6.23
C VAL A 28 -0.25 5.02 6.75
N GLN A 29 -1.37 4.96 7.48
CA GLN A 29 -1.99 3.67 7.84
C GLN A 29 -2.91 3.24 6.71
N MET A 30 -2.70 2.04 6.17
CA MET A 30 -3.52 1.48 5.11
C MET A 30 -3.79 0.00 5.36
N THR A 31 -5.01 -0.44 5.06
CA THR A 31 -5.37 -1.83 4.91
C THR A 31 -4.78 -2.39 3.60
N ARG A 32 -4.67 -3.72 3.47
CA ARG A 32 -4.17 -4.32 2.22
C ARG A 32 -4.94 -3.84 0.96
N PRO A 33 -6.29 -3.79 0.94
CA PRO A 33 -7.01 -3.27 -0.23
C PRO A 33 -6.64 -1.82 -0.57
N GLU A 34 -6.46 -0.96 0.44
CA GLU A 34 -6.03 0.43 0.23
C GLU A 34 -4.61 0.52 -0.32
N ILE A 35 -3.69 -0.35 0.11
CA ILE A 35 -2.33 -0.42 -0.46
C ILE A 35 -2.40 -0.77 -1.95
N VAL A 36 -3.19 -1.77 -2.30
CA VAL A 36 -3.36 -2.23 -3.70
C VAL A 36 -4.01 -1.14 -4.55
N ALA A 37 -5.06 -0.49 -4.05
CA ALA A 37 -5.74 0.60 -4.74
C ALA A 37 -4.79 1.80 -4.94
N THR A 38 -4.12 2.24 -3.87
CA THR A 38 -3.17 3.36 -3.91
C THR A 38 -2.03 3.10 -4.88
N ALA A 39 -1.46 1.88 -4.88
CA ALA A 39 -0.42 1.48 -5.81
C ALA A 39 -0.90 1.54 -7.28
N ALA A 40 -2.13 1.08 -7.56
CA ALA A 40 -2.70 1.12 -8.90
C ALA A 40 -2.99 2.55 -9.38
N GLU A 41 -3.58 3.39 -8.52
CA GLU A 41 -3.93 4.77 -8.84
C GLU A 41 -2.70 5.65 -9.09
N SER A 42 -1.71 5.53 -8.22
CA SER A 42 -0.46 6.30 -8.31
C SER A 42 0.57 5.68 -9.27
N LYS A 43 0.29 4.49 -9.83
CA LYS A 43 1.24 3.68 -10.60
C LYS A 43 2.54 3.43 -9.84
N SER A 44 2.42 3.24 -8.53
CA SER A 44 3.52 2.96 -7.63
C SER A 44 3.82 1.47 -7.54
N TRP A 45 5.07 1.17 -7.23
CA TRP A 45 5.55 -0.15 -6.90
C TRP A 45 5.45 -0.41 -5.40
N VAL A 46 5.02 -1.61 -5.04
CA VAL A 46 4.95 -2.04 -3.64
C VAL A 46 6.23 -2.77 -3.25
N PHE A 47 6.91 -2.27 -2.23
CA PHE A 47 8.05 -2.93 -1.61
C PHE A 47 7.67 -3.45 -0.23
N VAL A 48 8.06 -4.69 0.06
CA VAL A 48 7.96 -5.33 1.37
C VAL A 48 9.36 -5.80 1.75
N ASP A 49 9.93 -5.26 2.82
CA ASP A 49 11.33 -5.50 3.25
C ASP A 49 12.35 -5.31 2.11
N ASP A 50 12.24 -4.19 1.41
CA ASP A 50 13.06 -3.81 0.25
C ASP A 50 12.97 -4.77 -0.96
N ARG A 51 11.97 -5.66 -0.99
CA ARG A 51 11.66 -6.51 -2.14
C ARG A 51 10.41 -6.03 -2.86
N LEU A 52 10.49 -5.90 -4.19
CA LEU A 52 9.33 -5.62 -5.04
C LEU A 52 8.34 -6.80 -4.99
N VAL A 53 7.09 -6.51 -4.66
CA VAL A 53 6.00 -7.48 -4.60
C VAL A 53 4.90 -7.07 -5.56
N ASP A 54 4.37 -8.05 -6.30
CA ASP A 54 3.20 -7.85 -7.15
C ASP A 54 1.95 -7.66 -6.29
N THR A 55 1.13 -6.64 -6.57
CA THR A 55 -0.08 -6.34 -5.80
C THR A 55 -1.10 -7.47 -5.82
N SER A 56 -1.13 -8.29 -6.88
CA SER A 56 -2.00 -9.46 -6.99
C SER A 56 -1.54 -10.64 -6.12
N ALA A 57 -0.25 -10.67 -5.76
CA ALA A 57 0.35 -11.68 -4.90
C ALA A 57 0.48 -11.24 -3.44
N LEU A 58 0.10 -10.00 -3.13
CA LEU A 58 0.23 -9.42 -1.79
C LEU A 58 -0.76 -10.07 -0.80
N THR A 59 -0.26 -10.57 0.32
CA THR A 59 -1.07 -11.22 1.36
C THR A 59 -0.96 -10.51 2.71
N ASP A 60 -1.96 -10.68 3.57
CA ASP A 60 -1.88 -10.13 4.95
C ASP A 60 -0.75 -10.78 5.74
N ALA A 61 -0.43 -12.05 5.49
CA ALA A 61 0.67 -12.73 6.17
C ALA A 61 2.03 -12.08 5.88
N GLN A 62 2.26 -11.67 4.63
CA GLN A 62 3.48 -10.93 4.25
C GLN A 62 3.52 -9.55 4.90
N LEU A 63 2.42 -8.81 4.88
CA LEU A 63 2.35 -7.47 5.45
C LEU A 63 2.49 -7.47 6.99
N ASN A 64 1.93 -8.46 7.67
CA ASN A 64 2.07 -8.61 9.13
C ASN A 64 3.49 -9.01 9.56
N ALA A 65 4.22 -9.71 8.70
CA ALA A 65 5.59 -10.14 8.97
C ALA A 65 6.65 -9.12 8.51
N ALA A 66 6.23 -8.08 7.78
CA ALA A 66 7.12 -7.07 7.23
C ALA A 66 7.61 -6.09 8.29
N ASP A 67 8.90 -5.79 8.26
CA ASP A 67 9.49 -4.70 9.05
C ASP A 67 9.21 -3.35 8.38
N ALA A 68 9.14 -3.33 7.04
CA ALA A 68 8.86 -2.13 6.26
C ALA A 68 8.01 -2.40 5.02
N ILE A 69 7.01 -1.54 4.80
CA ILE A 69 6.19 -1.52 3.59
C ILE A 69 6.32 -0.15 2.94
N ARG A 70 6.66 -0.10 1.65
CA ARG A 70 6.82 1.16 0.92
C ARG A 70 6.08 1.16 -0.41
N LEU A 71 5.45 2.28 -0.72
CA LEU A 71 4.97 2.61 -2.05
C LEU A 71 5.97 3.58 -2.68
N MET A 72 6.64 3.13 -3.74
CA MET A 72 7.56 3.96 -4.50
C MET A 72 6.93 4.34 -5.83
N PRO A 73 6.97 5.62 -6.24
CA PRO A 73 6.52 5.99 -7.57
C PRO A 73 7.32 5.16 -8.59
N GLY A 74 6.63 4.58 -9.57
CA GLY A 74 7.30 3.79 -10.60
C GLY A 74 8.44 4.60 -11.22
N LEU A 75 9.63 3.99 -11.33
CA LEU A 75 10.75 4.61 -12.04
C LEU A 75 10.31 4.90 -13.48
N VAL A 76 9.94 6.14 -13.76
CA VAL A 76 10.03 6.67 -15.12
C VAL A 76 11.51 6.68 -15.46
N GLY A 77 11.96 5.66 -16.18
CA GLY A 77 13.30 5.65 -16.76
C GLY A 77 13.53 7.00 -17.42
N GLY A 78 14.61 7.69 -17.01
CA GLY A 78 14.84 9.09 -17.33
C GLY A 78 14.64 9.39 -18.82
N GLN A 79 13.92 10.48 -19.11
CA GLN A 79 14.02 11.12 -20.41
C GLN A 79 15.33 11.89 -20.51
#